data_AF-A0AAW4KQS0-F1
#
_entry.id   AF-A0AAW4KQS0-F1
#
_cell.length_a   1.000
_cell.length_b   1.000
_cell.length_c   1.000
_cell.angle_alpha   90.00
_cell.angle_beta   90.00
_cell.angle_gamma   90.00
#
_symmetry.space_group_name_H-M   'P 1'
#
loop_
_entity.id
_entity.type
_entity.pdbx_description
1 polymer ?
#
loop_
_entity_poly.entity_id
_entity_poly.type
_entity_poly.pdbx_seq_one_letter_code
_entity_poly.pdbx_strand_id
1 'polypeptide(L)'
;FRTQAQLDGAAKDIAVLKESGVPFELLDRAGISRVEPALASVTDILAGALRLPNDQTGDCQMFTTRLVDMCKQLGVEFRFEQDIQRLD
;
A
#
# COMPACT_ATOMS: atom_id res chain seq x y z
N PHE A 1 8.28 11.62 5.45
CA PHE A 1 8.88 12.78 4.76
C PHE A 1 10.08 13.29 5.52
N ARG A 2 11.16 13.71 4.84
CA ARG A 2 12.40 14.22 5.47
C ARG A 2 12.46 15.74 5.54
N THR A 3 11.80 16.45 4.63
CA THR A 3 11.76 17.92 4.61
C THR A 3 10.32 18.45 4.66
N GLN A 4 10.16 19.70 5.09
CA GLN A 4 8.84 20.36 5.10
C GLN A 4 8.26 20.45 3.69
N ALA A 5 9.06 20.81 2.70
CA ALA A 5 8.62 20.87 1.30
C ALA A 5 8.06 19.53 0.77
N GLN A 6 8.63 18.39 1.19
CA GLN A 6 8.09 17.07 0.85
C GLN A 6 6.74 16.80 1.52
N LEU A 7 6.60 17.22 2.79
CA LEU A 7 5.35 17.09 3.54
C LEU A 7 4.24 17.94 2.92
N ASP A 8 4.55 19.20 2.57
CA ASP A 8 3.61 20.11 1.90
C ASP A 8 3.22 19.57 0.52
N GLY A 9 4.17 18.93 -0.18
CA GLY A 9 3.94 18.27 -1.47
C GLY A 9 2.92 17.12 -1.41
N ALA A 10 2.71 16.51 -0.24
CA ALA A 10 1.72 15.44 -0.05
C ALA A 10 0.26 15.91 -0.21
N ALA A 11 0.02 17.22 -0.28
CA ALA A 11 -1.33 17.78 -0.49
C ALA A 11 -2.01 17.24 -1.76
N LYS A 12 -1.23 16.95 -2.82
CA LYS A 12 -1.76 16.35 -4.05
C LYS A 12 -2.25 14.93 -3.82
N ASP A 13 -1.45 14.10 -3.15
CA ASP A 13 -1.82 12.72 -2.82
C ASP A 13 -3.05 12.69 -1.89
N ILE A 14 -3.08 13.58 -0.89
CA ILE A 14 -4.20 13.75 0.03
C ILE A 14 -5.50 14.09 -0.70
N ALA A 15 -5.45 14.91 -1.75
CA ALA A 15 -6.64 15.24 -2.54
C ALA A 15 -7.25 13.99 -3.19
N VAL A 16 -6.41 13.13 -3.77
CA VAL A 16 -6.84 11.85 -4.36
C VAL A 16 -7.40 10.90 -3.31
N LEU A 17 -6.76 10.81 -2.13
CA LEU A 17 -7.25 9.98 -1.03
C LEU A 17 -8.63 10.44 -0.52
N LYS A 18 -8.83 11.77 -0.41
CA LYS A 18 -10.13 12.36 -0.03
C LYS A 18 -11.22 12.04 -1.05
N GLU A 19 -10.93 12.22 -2.34
CA GLU A 19 -11.88 11.92 -3.42
C GLU A 19 -12.25 10.43 -3.43
N SER A 20 -11.28 9.55 -3.16
CA SER A 20 -11.47 8.10 -3.12
C SER A 20 -12.10 7.59 -1.81
N GLY A 21 -12.35 8.48 -0.83
CA GLY A 21 -12.87 8.11 0.48
C GLY A 21 -11.91 7.24 1.32
N VAL A 22 -10.62 7.26 1.01
CA VAL A 22 -9.61 6.46 1.71
C VAL A 22 -9.24 7.15 3.03
N PRO A 23 -9.40 6.49 4.19
CA PRO A 23 -8.98 7.06 5.47
C PRO A 23 -7.46 7.29 5.51
N PHE A 24 -7.04 8.46 5.98
CA PHE A 24 -5.63 8.81 6.16
C PHE A 24 -5.43 9.74 7.36
N GLU A 25 -4.20 9.80 7.85
CA GLU A 25 -3.76 10.70 8.91
C GLU A 25 -2.46 11.38 8.49
N LEU A 26 -2.40 12.71 8.58
CA LEU A 26 -1.14 13.45 8.47
C LEU A 26 -0.53 13.55 9.87
N LEU A 27 0.69 13.03 10.03
CA LEU A 27 1.38 12.93 11.31
C LEU A 27 2.56 13.89 11.36
N ASP A 28 2.70 14.58 12.47
CA ASP A 28 3.93 15.25 12.87
C ASP A 28 4.93 14.26 13.49
N ARG A 29 6.08 14.77 13.95
CA ARG A 29 7.13 13.94 14.58
C ARG A 29 6.63 13.14 15.78
N ALA A 30 5.82 13.77 16.63
CA ALA A 30 5.25 13.11 17.81
C ALA A 30 4.23 12.02 17.41
N GLY A 31 3.42 12.31 16.38
CA GLY A 31 2.49 11.36 15.78
C GLY A 31 3.17 10.13 15.20
N ILE A 32 4.33 10.31 14.56
CA ILE A 32 5.13 9.18 14.05
C ILE A 32 5.54 8.26 15.18
N SER A 33 6.21 8.76 16.23
CA SER A 33 6.63 7.94 17.37
C SER A 33 5.47 7.24 18.08
N ARG A 34 4.29 7.87 18.11
CA ARG A 34 3.09 7.29 18.71
C ARG A 34 2.56 6.10 17.91
N VAL A 35 2.58 6.20 16.58
CA VAL A 35 2.05 5.14 15.69
C VAL A 35 3.09 4.04 15.48
N GLU A 36 4.35 4.40 15.28
CA GLU A 36 5.46 3.49 15.02
C GLU A 36 6.60 3.75 16.02
N PRO A 37 6.53 3.15 17.24
CA PRO A 37 7.52 3.36 18.29
C PRO A 37 8.95 2.99 17.89
N ALA A 38 9.14 2.08 16.93
CA ALA A 38 10.48 1.73 16.44
C ALA A 38 11.21 2.92 15.79
N LEU A 39 10.46 3.92 15.29
CA LEU A 39 11.02 5.13 14.69
C LEU A 39 11.31 6.23 15.71
N ALA A 40 11.03 6.03 17.00
CA ALA A 40 11.17 7.08 18.02
C ALA A 40 12.59 7.68 18.06
N SER A 41 13.62 6.86 17.87
CA SER A 41 15.04 7.26 17.90
C SER A 41 15.53 8.06 16.70
N VAL A 42 14.71 8.20 15.65
CA VAL A 42 15.09 8.86 14.39
C VAL A 42 14.07 9.92 13.96
N THR A 43 13.17 10.35 14.85
CA THR A 43 12.13 11.33 14.48
C THR A 43 12.68 12.73 14.18
N ASP A 44 13.85 13.06 14.68
CA ASP A 44 14.57 14.30 14.44
C ASP A 44 14.99 14.50 12.97
N ILE A 45 15.16 13.40 12.22
CA ILE A 45 15.42 13.44 10.76
C ILE A 45 14.15 13.36 9.90
N LEU A 46 12.96 13.32 10.52
CA LEU A 46 11.66 13.26 9.85
C LEU A 46 10.93 14.60 9.99
N ALA A 47 10.29 15.06 8.93
CA ALA A 47 9.44 16.25 8.96
C ALA A 47 7.97 15.91 9.29
N GLY A 48 7.54 14.71 8.92
CA GLY A 48 6.18 14.21 9.13
C GLY A 48 5.94 12.93 8.34
N ALA A 49 4.74 12.37 8.42
CA ALA A 49 4.33 11.17 7.70
C ALA A 49 2.86 11.24 7.26
N LEU A 50 2.53 10.51 6.19
CA LEU A 50 1.16 10.27 5.77
C LEU A 50 0.86 8.81 6.06
N ARG A 51 -0.06 8.55 6.99
CA ARG A 51 -0.44 7.20 7.41
C ARG A 51 -1.78 6.83 6.77
N LEU A 52 -1.88 5.62 6.24
CA LEU A 52 -3.12 5.03 5.76
C LEU A 52 -3.48 3.88 6.72
N PRO A 53 -4.40 4.07 7.69
CA PRO A 53 -4.66 3.09 8.75
C PRO A 53 -5.11 1.71 8.27
N ASN A 54 -5.71 1.66 7.08
CA ASN A 54 -6.23 0.44 6.47
C ASN A 54 -5.31 -0.12 5.38
N ASP A 55 -4.14 0.50 5.16
CA ASP A 55 -3.18 -0.04 4.21
C ASP A 55 -2.57 -1.34 4.75
N GLN A 56 -2.43 -2.32 3.88
CA GLN A 56 -2.07 -3.68 4.23
C GLN A 56 -1.01 -4.22 3.28
N THR A 57 -0.12 -5.04 3.82
CA THR A 57 0.80 -5.84 3.02
C THR A 57 0.24 -7.26 2.89
N GLY A 58 0.39 -7.86 1.71
CA GLY A 58 -0.05 -9.22 1.44
C GLY A 58 1.04 -10.08 0.80
N ASP A 59 0.88 -11.40 0.91
CA ASP A 59 1.72 -12.37 0.19
C ASP A 59 1.10 -12.67 -1.17
N CYS A 60 1.75 -12.19 -2.24
CA CYS A 60 1.30 -12.38 -3.61
C CYS A 60 1.26 -13.84 -4.04
N GLN A 61 2.21 -14.67 -3.58
CA GLN A 61 2.25 -16.09 -3.93
C GLN A 61 1.06 -16.80 -3.29
N MET A 62 0.86 -16.60 -1.99
CA MET A 62 -0.29 -17.18 -1.28
C MET A 62 -1.62 -16.71 -1.87
N PHE A 63 -1.75 -15.42 -2.20
CA PHE A 63 -2.95 -14.86 -2.81
C PHE A 63 -3.25 -15.54 -4.15
N THR A 64 -2.28 -15.57 -5.06
CA THR A 64 -2.47 -16.08 -6.42
C THR A 64 -2.71 -17.59 -6.45
N THR A 65 -2.02 -18.38 -5.63
CA THR A 65 -2.25 -19.83 -5.59
C THR A 65 -3.64 -20.17 -5.06
N ARG A 66 -4.08 -19.49 -3.98
CA ARG A 66 -5.44 -19.68 -3.44
C ARG A 66 -6.51 -19.25 -4.44
N LEU A 67 -6.28 -18.14 -5.14
CA LEU A 67 -7.19 -17.66 -6.18
C LEU A 67 -7.35 -18.68 -7.31
N VAL A 68 -6.25 -19.28 -7.78
CA VAL A 68 -6.27 -20.36 -8.78
C VAL A 68 -7.14 -21.53 -8.29
N ASP A 69 -6.96 -21.96 -7.05
CA ASP A 69 -7.74 -23.07 -6.48
C ASP A 69 -9.23 -22.74 -6.42
N MET A 70 -9.59 -21.52 -6.01
CA MET A 70 -10.98 -21.06 -5.99
C MET A 70 -11.58 -20.99 -7.41
N CYS A 71 -10.83 -20.48 -8.39
CA CYS A 71 -11.30 -20.42 -9.77
C CYS A 71 -11.49 -21.83 -10.38
N LYS A 72 -10.60 -22.79 -10.08
CA LYS A 72 -10.76 -24.19 -10.49
C LYS A 72 -12.05 -24.80 -9.94
N GLN A 73 -12.41 -24.49 -8.69
CA GLN A 73 -13.68 -24.92 -8.09
C GLN A 73 -14.91 -24.34 -8.81
N LEU A 74 -14.78 -23.16 -9.41
CA LEU A 74 -15.80 -22.53 -10.25
C LEU A 74 -15.79 -23.03 -11.70
N GLY A 75 -14.96 -24.03 -12.03
CA GLY A 75 -14.89 -24.64 -13.35
C GLY A 75 -13.90 -23.98 -14.32
N VAL A 76 -13.08 -23.03 -13.86
CA VAL A 76 -12.04 -22.43 -14.70
C VAL A 76 -10.91 -23.43 -14.96
N GLU A 77 -10.54 -23.61 -16.21
CA GLU A 77 -9.37 -24.38 -16.62
C GLU A 77 -8.13 -23.47 -16.67
N PHE A 78 -7.10 -23.78 -15.88
CA PHE A 78 -5.81 -23.11 -15.97
C PHE A 78 -4.82 -23.98 -16.74
N ARG A 79 -4.24 -23.41 -17.80
CA ARG A 79 -3.18 -24.06 -18.58
C ARG A 79 -1.85 -23.37 -18.31
N PHE A 80 -1.05 -23.99 -17.45
CA PHE A 80 0.30 -23.51 -17.14
C PHE A 80 1.29 -23.98 -18.20
N GLU A 81 2.46 -23.34 -18.24
CA GLU A 81 3.57 -23.71 -19.14
C GLU A 81 3.16 -23.68 -20.64
N GLN A 82 2.25 -22.77 -21.00
CA GLN A 82 1.82 -22.58 -22.38
C GLN A 82 2.42 -21.30 -22.97
N ASP A 83 2.98 -21.42 -24.17
CA ASP A 83 3.46 -20.28 -24.94
C ASP A 83 2.39 -19.85 -25.95
N ILE A 84 1.86 -18.64 -25.78
CA ILE A 84 0.89 -18.06 -26.71
C ILE A 84 1.60 -17.65 -28.01
N GLN A 85 1.33 -18.34 -29.12
CA GLN A 85 2.02 -18.13 -30.40
C GLN A 85 1.38 -17.03 -31.28
N ARG A 86 0.06 -16.93 -31.26
CA ARG A 86 -0.71 -15.93 -31.99
C ARG A 86 -2.10 -15.75 -31.38
N LEU A 87 -2.74 -14.64 -31.72
CA LEU A 87 -4.17 -14.42 -31.54
C LEU A 87 -4.81 -14.43 -32.92
N ASP A 88 -5.99 -15.03 -33.05
CA ASP A 88 -6.75 -15.07 -34.30
C ASP A 88 -7.64 -13.81 -34.46
#